data_AF-W1DJU0-F1
#
_entry.id   AF-W1DJU0-F1
#
_cell.length_a   1.000
_cell.length_b   1.000
_cell.length_c   1.000
_cell.angle_alpha   90.00
_cell.angle_beta   90.00
_cell.angle_gamma   90.00
#
_symmetry.space_group_name_H-M   'P 1'
#
loop_
_entity.id
_entity.type
_entity.pdbx_description
1 polymer ?
#
loop_
_entity_poly.entity_id
_entity_poly.type
_entity_poly.pdbx_seq_one_letter_code
_entity_poly.pdbx_strand_id
1 'polypeptide(L)'
;MQFDNNRRPRFYIKVDPTDNVAIIVNDRGLTAGTRFPDGLTLVEHIPQGHKVALVDIPAHGEIIRYGEVIGYAVRDIPQGSWIDESLVELPTAPPLNTLPLATKVPEPLPPLEGYTFEGYRNADGSVGTKNLLGITTSVHCVAGVVDYVVKIIERDLLPNYPNVDGVVGLNHLYGCGVAINAPAAVVPIRTIHNIALNPNFGGEVMVIGLGCEKLQPERLLQGTEDVKSIPVDSASIVSLQDEKHVGFKSMVDDILQVAERHLAKLNQRQRETCPASELVVGMQCGGSDAFFRRDRQPGGRLRVRPAGALRGDGDVLGSDRSTRRHSSVDPAGD
;
A
#
# COMPACT_ATOMS: atom_id res chain seq x y z
N MET A 1 46.95 -6.08 13.92
CA MET A 1 45.96 -7.16 13.98
C MET A 1 45.52 -7.49 12.56
N GLN A 2 46.02 -8.60 12.01
CA GLN A 2 45.49 -9.15 10.75
C GLN A 2 44.13 -9.76 11.06
N PHE A 3 43.07 -9.20 10.49
CA PHE A 3 41.76 -9.84 10.52
C PHE A 3 41.84 -11.05 9.58
N ASP A 4 41.80 -12.24 10.17
CA ASP A 4 41.74 -13.49 9.43
C ASP A 4 40.41 -13.55 8.66
N ASN A 5 40.45 -13.13 7.38
CA ASN A 5 39.31 -13.05 6.47
C ASN A 5 38.72 -14.42 6.10
N ASN A 6 39.28 -15.52 6.64
CA ASN A 6 38.96 -16.88 6.21
C ASN A 6 37.82 -17.55 6.99
N ARG A 7 37.15 -16.83 7.91
CA ARG A 7 36.06 -17.38 8.76
C ARG A 7 34.68 -16.76 8.59
N ARG A 8 34.50 -15.77 7.71
CA ARG A 8 33.16 -15.25 7.43
C ARG A 8 32.47 -16.10 6.37
N PRO A 9 31.24 -16.57 6.60
CA PRO A 9 30.52 -17.33 5.60
C PRO A 9 30.23 -16.42 4.39
N ARG A 10 30.47 -16.95 3.19
CA ARG A 10 30.38 -16.24 1.91
C ARG A 10 29.08 -16.63 1.24
N PHE A 11 28.28 -15.63 0.87
CA PHE A 11 26.94 -15.86 0.39
C PHE A 11 26.69 -15.03 -0.85
N TYR A 12 26.02 -15.66 -1.81
CA TYR A 12 25.28 -14.99 -2.84
C TYR A 12 23.82 -15.46 -2.76
N ILE A 13 22.88 -14.68 -3.29
CA ILE A 13 21.48 -15.09 -3.45
C ILE A 13 21.15 -15.22 -4.93
N LYS A 14 20.82 -16.45 -5.33
CA LYS A 14 20.16 -16.78 -6.60
C LYS A 14 18.66 -16.91 -6.35
N VAL A 15 17.82 -16.27 -7.18
CA VAL A 15 16.37 -16.18 -6.90
C VAL A 15 15.61 -17.30 -7.60
N ASP A 16 15.82 -17.45 -8.90
CA ASP A 16 15.22 -18.51 -9.70
C ASP A 16 16.29 -19.52 -10.13
N PRO A 17 15.99 -20.83 -10.22
CA PRO A 17 16.95 -21.82 -10.72
C PRO A 17 17.54 -21.52 -12.10
N THR A 18 16.79 -20.83 -12.97
CA THR A 18 17.21 -20.47 -14.33
C THR A 18 18.09 -19.21 -14.39
N ASP A 19 18.26 -18.49 -13.28
CA ASP A 19 19.08 -17.28 -13.24
C ASP A 19 20.54 -17.59 -13.62
N ASN A 20 21.17 -16.68 -14.35
CA ASN A 20 22.61 -16.73 -14.66
C ASN A 20 23.41 -15.67 -13.89
N VAL A 21 22.75 -14.94 -12.99
CA VAL A 21 23.36 -13.98 -12.07
C VAL A 21 22.87 -14.19 -10.63
N ALA A 22 23.66 -13.73 -9.66
CA ALA A 22 23.27 -13.70 -8.25
C ALA A 22 23.66 -12.38 -7.58
N ILE A 23 23.14 -12.10 -6.39
CA ILE A 23 23.48 -10.90 -5.60
C ILE A 23 24.41 -11.23 -4.45
N ILE A 24 25.49 -10.46 -4.28
CA ILE A 24 26.37 -10.55 -3.11
C ILE A 24 25.70 -9.90 -1.90
N VAL A 25 25.63 -10.63 -0.77
CA VAL A 25 24.96 -10.16 0.46
C VAL A 25 25.90 -9.86 1.62
N ASN A 26 27.19 -10.18 1.47
CA ASN A 26 28.19 -9.94 2.51
C ASN A 26 28.47 -8.45 2.70
N ASP A 27 28.47 -7.98 3.94
CA ASP A 27 28.85 -6.61 4.29
C ASP A 27 30.23 -6.26 3.73
N ARG A 28 30.31 -5.10 3.05
CA ARG A 28 31.49 -4.60 2.30
C ARG A 28 31.85 -5.39 1.03
N GLY A 29 31.00 -6.31 0.60
CA GLY A 29 31.21 -7.13 -0.59
C GLY A 29 32.23 -8.25 -0.38
N LEU A 30 32.67 -8.82 -1.49
CA LEU A 30 33.63 -9.93 -1.52
C LEU A 30 34.78 -9.61 -2.47
N THR A 31 36.00 -10.02 -2.12
CA THR A 31 37.20 -9.74 -2.92
C THR A 31 37.45 -10.79 -3.99
N ALA A 32 38.29 -10.47 -4.97
CA ALA A 32 38.81 -11.42 -5.94
C ALA A 32 39.39 -12.68 -5.27
N GLY A 33 39.26 -13.83 -5.91
CA GLY A 33 39.70 -15.14 -5.41
C GLY A 33 38.75 -15.79 -4.40
N THR A 34 37.65 -15.12 -4.01
CA THR A 34 36.63 -15.71 -3.13
C THR A 34 35.96 -16.88 -3.85
N ARG A 35 36.01 -18.08 -3.24
CA ARG A 35 35.37 -19.29 -3.76
C ARG A 35 34.09 -19.66 -3.03
N PHE A 36 33.10 -20.13 -3.78
CA PHE A 36 31.82 -20.65 -3.30
C PHE A 36 31.74 -22.19 -3.42
N PRO A 37 30.82 -22.86 -2.70
CA PRO A 37 30.72 -24.32 -2.68
C PRO A 37 30.40 -24.98 -4.03
N ASP A 38 29.78 -24.25 -4.95
CA ASP A 38 29.42 -24.68 -6.31
C ASP A 38 30.59 -24.58 -7.30
N GLY A 39 31.77 -24.12 -6.87
CA GLY A 39 32.96 -23.96 -7.69
C GLY A 39 33.15 -22.55 -8.26
N LEU A 40 32.16 -21.64 -8.10
CA LEU A 40 32.28 -20.25 -8.54
C LEU A 40 33.44 -19.55 -7.82
N THR A 41 34.26 -18.82 -8.57
CA THR A 41 35.35 -18.00 -8.04
C THR A 41 35.22 -16.58 -8.55
N LEU A 42 35.24 -15.59 -7.65
CA LEU A 42 35.22 -14.18 -8.05
C LEU A 42 36.55 -13.77 -8.70
N VAL A 43 36.48 -13.05 -9.81
CA VAL A 43 37.69 -12.54 -10.50
C VAL A 43 38.08 -11.13 -10.04
N GLU A 44 37.16 -10.42 -9.41
CA GLU A 44 37.33 -9.04 -8.93
C GLU A 44 36.60 -8.81 -7.60
N HIS A 45 36.73 -7.60 -7.03
CA HIS A 45 35.91 -7.21 -5.89
C HIS A 45 34.49 -6.88 -6.36
N ILE A 46 33.50 -7.45 -5.67
CA ILE A 46 32.07 -7.20 -5.95
C ILE A 46 31.43 -6.62 -4.70
N PRO A 47 30.92 -5.38 -4.74
CA PRO A 47 30.25 -4.78 -3.60
C PRO A 47 28.96 -5.51 -3.21
N GLN A 48 28.55 -5.32 -1.95
CA GLN A 48 27.24 -5.77 -1.47
C GLN A 48 26.12 -5.19 -2.34
N GLY A 49 25.10 -6.00 -2.62
CA GLY A 49 23.92 -5.59 -3.39
C GLY A 49 24.11 -5.66 -4.91
N HIS A 50 25.33 -5.94 -5.36
CA HIS A 50 25.65 -6.00 -6.79
C HIS A 50 25.61 -7.43 -7.35
N LYS A 51 25.47 -7.49 -8.68
CA LYS A 51 25.31 -8.71 -9.45
C LYS A 51 26.66 -9.38 -9.73
N VAL A 52 26.75 -10.68 -9.52
CA VAL A 52 27.86 -11.54 -9.97
C VAL A 52 27.36 -12.46 -11.09
N ALA A 53 28.17 -12.64 -12.13
CA ALA A 53 27.92 -13.63 -13.18
C ALA A 53 28.16 -15.06 -12.67
N LEU A 54 27.17 -15.93 -12.78
CA LEU A 54 27.28 -17.34 -12.35
C LEU A 54 27.88 -18.24 -13.43
N VAL A 55 27.90 -17.79 -14.68
CA VAL A 55 28.44 -18.48 -15.86
C VAL A 55 29.08 -17.44 -16.78
N ASP A 56 29.82 -17.89 -17.80
CA ASP A 56 30.25 -17.00 -18.88
C ASP A 56 29.03 -16.57 -19.71
N ILE A 57 28.87 -15.25 -19.88
CA ILE A 57 27.78 -14.66 -20.67
C ILE A 57 28.43 -14.00 -21.90
N PRO A 58 28.16 -14.49 -23.13
CA PRO A 58 28.73 -13.90 -24.33
C PRO A 58 28.14 -12.50 -24.59
N ALA A 59 28.82 -11.70 -25.41
CA ALA A 59 28.29 -10.46 -25.94
C ALA A 59 26.91 -10.68 -26.58
N HIS A 60 25.97 -9.78 -26.29
CA HIS A 60 24.55 -9.87 -26.61
C HIS A 60 23.80 -11.07 -26.01
N GLY A 61 24.44 -11.82 -25.11
CA GLY A 61 23.82 -12.90 -24.34
C GLY A 61 22.82 -12.36 -23.32
N GLU A 62 21.78 -13.15 -23.03
CA GLU A 62 20.74 -12.80 -22.07
C GLU A 62 21.28 -12.77 -20.63
N ILE A 63 20.91 -11.74 -19.88
CA ILE A 63 21.10 -11.66 -18.44
C ILE A 63 19.76 -11.97 -17.78
N ILE A 64 19.71 -13.08 -17.03
CA ILE A 64 18.48 -13.67 -16.50
C ILE A 64 18.50 -13.57 -14.98
N ARG A 65 17.50 -12.86 -14.43
CA ARG A 65 17.26 -12.73 -12.99
C ARG A 65 15.75 -12.81 -12.72
N TYR A 66 15.34 -13.48 -11.64
CA TYR A 66 13.93 -13.78 -11.35
C TYR A 66 13.26 -14.66 -12.42
N GLY A 67 14.05 -15.45 -13.16
CA GLY A 67 13.58 -16.30 -14.25
C GLY A 67 13.15 -15.52 -15.51
N GLU A 68 13.51 -14.24 -15.61
CA GLU A 68 13.17 -13.37 -16.73
C GLU A 68 14.44 -12.64 -17.23
N VAL A 69 14.45 -12.30 -18.52
CA VAL A 69 15.54 -11.51 -19.12
C VAL A 69 15.44 -10.08 -18.62
N ILE A 70 16.48 -9.60 -17.93
CA ILE A 70 16.58 -8.23 -17.43
C ILE A 70 17.41 -7.32 -18.35
N GLY A 71 18.11 -7.90 -19.33
CA GLY A 71 18.91 -7.19 -20.33
C GLY A 71 19.87 -8.11 -21.07
N TYR A 72 20.69 -7.52 -21.92
CA TYR A 72 21.68 -8.20 -22.73
C TYR A 72 23.08 -7.68 -22.41
N ALA A 73 24.07 -8.56 -22.42
CA ALA A 73 25.44 -8.18 -22.16
C ALA A 73 26.01 -7.33 -23.30
N VAL A 74 26.59 -6.16 -23.01
CA VAL A 74 27.20 -5.28 -24.04
C VAL A 74 28.48 -5.90 -24.64
N ARG A 75 29.14 -6.77 -23.89
CA ARG A 75 30.37 -7.49 -24.25
C ARG A 75 30.40 -8.83 -23.52
N ASP A 76 31.39 -9.67 -23.80
CA ASP A 76 31.62 -10.89 -23.01
C ASP A 76 31.83 -10.56 -21.53
N ILE A 77 31.09 -11.27 -20.66
CA ILE A 77 31.15 -11.19 -19.20
C ILE A 77 31.59 -12.56 -18.69
N PRO A 78 32.84 -12.69 -18.20
CA PRO A 78 33.32 -13.93 -17.62
C PRO A 78 32.58 -14.32 -16.34
N GLN A 79 32.53 -15.62 -16.06
CA GLN A 79 32.04 -16.16 -14.80
C GLN A 79 32.80 -15.52 -13.62
N GLY A 80 32.06 -15.12 -12.59
CA GLY A 80 32.62 -14.51 -11.38
C GLY A 80 32.95 -13.03 -11.48
N SER A 81 32.65 -12.37 -12.61
CA SER A 81 32.79 -10.92 -12.79
C SER A 81 31.64 -10.13 -12.17
N TRP A 82 31.92 -8.86 -11.86
CA TRP A 82 30.91 -7.88 -11.46
C TRP A 82 30.11 -7.43 -12.68
N ILE A 83 28.78 -7.46 -12.58
CA ILE A 83 27.88 -6.90 -13.59
C ILE A 83 27.32 -5.58 -13.08
N ASP A 84 27.99 -4.49 -13.45
CA ASP A 84 27.49 -3.13 -13.28
C ASP A 84 26.46 -2.77 -14.37
N GLU A 85 25.75 -1.66 -14.19
CA GLU A 85 24.65 -1.25 -15.08
C GLU A 85 25.13 -0.87 -16.49
N SER A 86 26.37 -0.40 -16.66
CA SER A 86 26.92 -0.04 -17.97
C SER A 86 27.18 -1.24 -18.88
N LEU A 87 27.24 -2.45 -18.31
CA LEU A 87 27.42 -3.70 -19.05
C LEU A 87 26.10 -4.33 -19.51
N VAL A 88 24.97 -3.71 -19.15
CA VAL A 88 23.64 -4.24 -19.42
C VAL A 88 22.88 -3.31 -20.36
N GLU A 89 22.59 -3.79 -21.55
CA GLU A 89 21.65 -3.16 -22.46
C GLU A 89 20.22 -3.56 -22.06
N LEU A 90 19.38 -2.57 -21.77
CA LEU A 90 17.99 -2.81 -21.37
C LEU A 90 17.16 -3.31 -22.58
N PRO A 91 16.28 -4.30 -22.38
CA PRO A 91 15.41 -4.76 -23.45
C PRO A 91 14.36 -3.69 -23.77
N THR A 92 14.06 -3.49 -25.06
CA THR A 92 12.97 -2.60 -25.47
C THR A 92 11.62 -3.16 -25.00
N ALA A 93 10.87 -2.35 -24.27
CA ALA A 93 9.54 -2.74 -23.80
C ALA A 93 8.58 -2.93 -24.99
N PRO A 94 7.84 -4.06 -25.07
CA PRO A 94 6.83 -4.25 -26.10
C PRO A 94 5.62 -3.33 -25.88
N PRO A 95 4.86 -2.98 -26.93
CA PRO A 95 3.61 -2.24 -26.78
C PRO A 95 2.59 -2.99 -25.92
N LEU A 96 1.81 -2.26 -25.10
CA LEU A 96 0.85 -2.85 -24.15
C LEU A 96 -0.17 -3.78 -24.82
N ASN A 97 -0.67 -3.41 -25.99
CA ASN A 97 -1.66 -4.18 -26.76
C ASN A 97 -1.10 -5.51 -27.33
N THR A 98 0.20 -5.75 -27.23
CA THR A 98 0.85 -7.00 -27.66
C THR A 98 1.14 -7.95 -26.50
N LEU A 99 0.86 -7.53 -25.26
CA LEU A 99 1.13 -8.34 -24.08
C LEU A 99 0.16 -9.53 -24.00
N PRO A 100 0.65 -10.75 -23.75
CA PRO A 100 -0.20 -11.91 -23.61
C PRO A 100 -1.02 -11.85 -22.32
N LEU A 101 -2.34 -11.95 -22.44
CA LEU A 101 -3.30 -11.89 -21.34
C LEU A 101 -3.68 -13.30 -20.86
N ALA A 102 -3.73 -13.52 -19.55
CA ALA A 102 -4.20 -14.77 -18.93
C ALA A 102 -3.55 -16.07 -19.46
N THR A 103 -2.33 -16.01 -19.98
CA THR A 103 -1.65 -17.17 -20.61
C THR A 103 -0.99 -18.13 -19.61
N LYS A 104 -0.88 -17.74 -18.34
CA LYS A 104 -0.25 -18.52 -17.27
C LYS A 104 -1.03 -18.40 -15.96
N VAL A 105 -2.34 -18.67 -16.00
CA VAL A 105 -3.18 -18.72 -14.80
C VAL A 105 -2.76 -19.93 -13.96
N PRO A 106 -2.28 -19.74 -12.71
CA PRO A 106 -1.94 -20.86 -11.85
C PRO A 106 -3.21 -21.54 -11.35
N GLU A 107 -3.15 -22.87 -11.17
CA GLU A 107 -4.22 -23.61 -10.51
C GLU A 107 -4.53 -23.03 -9.13
N PRO A 108 -5.81 -22.94 -8.74
CA PRO A 108 -6.20 -22.56 -7.39
C PRO A 108 -5.54 -23.48 -6.36
N LEU A 109 -4.94 -22.87 -5.33
CA LEU A 109 -4.45 -23.64 -4.18
C LEU A 109 -5.63 -24.05 -3.30
N PRO A 110 -5.52 -25.15 -2.53
CA PRO A 110 -6.53 -25.53 -1.56
C PRO A 110 -6.85 -24.37 -0.60
N PRO A 111 -8.14 -24.15 -0.26
CA PRO A 111 -8.51 -23.10 0.67
C PRO A 111 -7.96 -23.40 2.07
N LEU A 112 -7.67 -22.33 2.81
CA LEU A 112 -7.33 -22.38 4.22
C LEU A 112 -8.58 -22.03 5.03
N GLU A 113 -9.03 -22.96 5.86
CA GLU A 113 -10.27 -22.85 6.64
C GLU A 113 -9.98 -22.77 8.14
N GLY A 114 -10.93 -22.24 8.92
CA GLY A 114 -10.85 -22.18 10.39
C GLY A 114 -10.01 -21.02 10.96
N TYR A 115 -9.38 -20.19 10.12
CA TYR A 115 -8.66 -19.02 10.58
C TYR A 115 -9.61 -17.85 10.87
N THR A 116 -9.46 -17.25 12.05
CA THR A 116 -10.29 -16.14 12.54
C THR A 116 -9.44 -15.01 13.12
N PHE A 117 -10.06 -13.86 13.33
CA PHE A 117 -9.48 -12.72 14.06
C PHE A 117 -10.57 -11.97 14.84
N GLU A 118 -10.16 -11.25 15.89
CA GLU A 118 -11.05 -10.43 16.71
C GLU A 118 -11.23 -9.05 16.06
N GLY A 119 -12.40 -8.78 15.46
CA GLY A 119 -12.69 -7.56 14.70
C GLY A 119 -14.00 -6.89 15.10
N TYR A 120 -14.19 -5.65 14.67
CA TYR A 120 -15.42 -4.89 14.91
C TYR A 120 -16.35 -5.02 13.71
N ARG A 121 -17.44 -5.77 13.85
CA ARG A 121 -18.44 -5.93 12.79
C ARG A 121 -19.22 -4.62 12.58
N ASN A 122 -19.43 -4.27 11.31
CA ASN A 122 -20.21 -3.11 10.88
C ASN A 122 -21.59 -3.54 10.36
N ALA A 123 -22.51 -2.59 10.29
CA ALA A 123 -23.87 -2.84 9.79
C ALA A 123 -23.91 -3.23 8.30
N ASP A 124 -22.92 -2.80 7.51
CA ASP A 124 -22.79 -3.16 6.09
C ASP A 124 -22.15 -4.54 5.84
N GLY A 125 -21.80 -5.26 6.92
CA GLY A 125 -21.17 -6.58 6.90
C GLY A 125 -19.64 -6.55 6.95
N SER A 126 -19.01 -5.40 6.69
CA SER A 126 -17.55 -5.27 6.76
C SER A 126 -17.03 -5.39 8.20
N VAL A 127 -15.73 -5.70 8.34
CA VAL A 127 -15.10 -5.88 9.66
C VAL A 127 -13.90 -4.95 9.80
N GLY A 128 -13.97 -4.04 10.78
CA GLY A 128 -12.88 -3.17 11.18
C GLY A 128 -11.85 -3.92 12.06
N THR A 129 -10.58 -3.63 11.86
CA THR A 129 -9.48 -4.09 12.75
C THR A 129 -9.25 -3.13 13.92
N LYS A 130 -9.65 -1.87 13.74
CA LYS A 130 -9.64 -0.80 14.74
C LYS A 130 -11.01 -0.16 14.85
N ASN A 131 -11.26 0.51 15.96
CA ASN A 131 -12.46 1.28 16.24
C ASN A 131 -12.09 2.76 16.36
N LEU A 132 -12.14 3.48 15.23
CA LEU A 132 -11.67 4.85 15.10
C LEU A 132 -12.83 5.81 14.87
N LEU A 133 -12.74 7.02 15.42
CA LEU A 133 -13.57 8.15 14.99
C LEU A 133 -12.95 8.79 13.74
N GLY A 134 -13.65 8.74 12.61
CA GLY A 134 -13.25 9.42 11.38
C GLY A 134 -13.89 10.81 11.29
N ILE A 135 -13.09 11.87 11.18
CA ILE A 135 -13.56 13.24 10.94
C ILE A 135 -13.18 13.63 9.51
N THR A 136 -14.13 13.62 8.59
CA THR A 136 -13.90 14.06 7.21
C THR A 136 -14.24 15.52 7.03
N THR A 137 -13.51 16.18 6.13
CA THR A 137 -13.80 17.56 5.72
C THR A 137 -14.52 17.57 4.39
N SER A 138 -15.34 18.59 4.12
CA SER A 138 -15.85 18.87 2.77
C SER A 138 -14.93 19.80 1.96
N VAL A 139 -14.04 20.52 2.67
CA VAL A 139 -13.20 21.57 2.09
C VAL A 139 -11.88 21.75 2.86
N HIS A 140 -10.82 22.13 2.15
CA HIS A 140 -9.51 22.38 2.77
C HIS A 140 -9.50 23.49 3.82
N CYS A 141 -10.35 24.51 3.70
CA CYS A 141 -10.35 25.68 4.59
C CYS A 141 -10.55 25.34 6.07
N VAL A 142 -11.14 24.19 6.39
CA VAL A 142 -11.35 23.76 7.78
C VAL A 142 -10.24 22.86 8.32
N ALA A 143 -9.23 22.49 7.51
CA ALA A 143 -8.20 21.53 7.89
C ALA A 143 -7.46 21.91 9.19
N GLY A 144 -7.12 23.20 9.34
CA GLY A 144 -6.46 23.68 10.56
C GLY A 144 -7.36 23.60 11.81
N VAL A 145 -8.68 23.74 11.64
CA VAL A 145 -9.65 23.57 12.73
C VAL A 145 -9.76 22.10 13.11
N VAL A 146 -9.83 21.20 12.11
CA VAL A 146 -9.87 19.75 12.34
C VAL A 146 -8.63 19.27 13.07
N ASP A 147 -7.44 19.66 12.63
CA ASP A 147 -6.18 19.29 13.30
C ASP A 147 -6.11 19.80 14.74
N TYR A 148 -6.65 20.99 15.00
CA TYR A 148 -6.75 21.55 16.34
C TYR A 148 -7.70 20.75 17.22
N VAL A 149 -8.90 20.41 16.71
CA VAL A 149 -9.91 19.68 17.47
C VAL A 149 -9.52 18.23 17.68
N VAL A 150 -8.91 17.55 16.71
CA VAL A 150 -8.39 16.18 16.86
C VAL A 150 -7.46 16.09 18.07
N LYS A 151 -6.52 17.05 18.22
CA LYS A 151 -5.62 17.09 19.38
C LYS A 151 -6.35 17.28 20.71
N ILE A 152 -7.43 18.06 20.73
CA ILE A 152 -8.26 18.23 21.93
C ILE A 152 -9.00 16.94 22.24
N ILE A 153 -9.60 16.29 21.23
CA ILE A 153 -10.30 15.02 21.39
C ILE A 153 -9.35 13.96 21.95
N GLU A 154 -8.16 13.80 21.38
CA GLU A 154 -7.15 12.84 21.84
C GLU A 154 -6.72 13.08 23.30
N ARG A 155 -6.57 14.36 23.70
CA ARG A 155 -6.10 14.72 25.04
C ARG A 155 -7.20 14.64 26.10
N ASP A 156 -8.39 15.15 25.79
CA ASP A 156 -9.42 15.47 26.79
C ASP A 156 -10.61 14.50 26.76
N LEU A 157 -11.00 13.99 25.59
CA LEU A 157 -12.17 13.12 25.45
C LEU A 157 -11.80 11.64 25.38
N LEU A 158 -10.83 11.28 24.53
CA LEU A 158 -10.44 9.90 24.26
C LEU A 158 -10.09 9.08 25.51
N PRO A 159 -9.44 9.63 26.57
CA PRO A 159 -9.20 8.89 27.81
C PRO A 159 -10.47 8.39 28.52
N ASN A 160 -11.63 9.00 28.26
CA ASN A 160 -12.92 8.59 28.82
C ASN A 160 -13.58 7.44 28.02
N TYR A 161 -13.04 7.09 26.84
CA TYR A 161 -13.61 6.10 25.92
C TYR A 161 -12.59 5.00 25.60
N PRO A 162 -12.30 4.09 26.55
CA PRO A 162 -11.22 3.11 26.42
C PRO A 162 -11.40 2.08 25.29
N ASN A 163 -12.62 1.92 24.75
CA ASN A 163 -12.89 1.01 23.64
C ASN A 163 -12.70 1.67 22.26
N VAL A 164 -12.35 2.96 22.21
CA VAL A 164 -12.03 3.69 20.98
C VAL A 164 -10.51 3.76 20.81
N ASP A 165 -10.01 3.25 19.69
CA ASP A 165 -8.57 3.14 19.42
C ASP A 165 -7.92 4.51 19.09
N GLY A 166 -8.71 5.50 18.66
CA GLY A 166 -8.23 6.82 18.29
C GLY A 166 -9.20 7.63 17.43
N VAL A 167 -8.73 8.81 17.01
CA VAL A 167 -9.45 9.72 16.12
C VAL A 167 -8.56 10.10 14.94
N VAL A 168 -9.13 10.25 13.75
CA VAL A 168 -8.39 10.58 12.52
C VAL A 168 -9.11 11.69 11.77
N GLY A 169 -8.40 12.80 11.55
CA GLY A 169 -8.82 13.86 10.62
C GLY A 169 -8.45 13.52 9.18
N LEU A 170 -9.43 13.50 8.29
CA LEU A 170 -9.28 13.23 6.85
C LEU A 170 -9.25 14.54 6.07
N ASN A 171 -8.17 15.29 6.24
CA ASN A 171 -7.98 16.55 5.55
C ASN A 171 -7.60 16.32 4.07
N HIS A 172 -8.15 17.15 3.19
CA HIS A 172 -7.81 17.14 1.78
C HIS A 172 -7.70 18.56 1.21
N LEU A 173 -7.02 18.71 0.07
CA LEU A 173 -6.87 20.01 -0.62
C LEU A 173 -8.06 20.37 -1.53
N TYR A 174 -9.01 19.45 -1.70
CA TYR A 174 -10.18 19.61 -2.58
C TYR A 174 -11.30 20.47 -1.94
N GLY A 175 -12.25 21.00 -2.75
CA GLY A 175 -13.56 21.50 -2.25
C GLY A 175 -13.89 23.00 -2.39
N CYS A 176 -12.93 23.93 -2.27
CA CYS A 176 -13.26 25.37 -2.19
C CYS A 176 -13.39 26.06 -3.57
N GLY A 177 -12.58 25.66 -4.56
CA GLY A 177 -12.50 26.32 -5.87
C GLY A 177 -12.47 25.37 -7.06
N VAL A 178 -12.58 24.07 -6.83
CA VAL A 178 -12.49 23.09 -7.91
C VAL A 178 -13.80 23.04 -8.69
N ALA A 179 -13.71 22.86 -10.01
CA ALA A 179 -14.87 22.56 -10.83
C ALA A 179 -15.34 21.13 -10.50
N ILE A 180 -16.24 21.01 -9.53
CA ILE A 180 -16.72 19.70 -9.02
C ILE A 180 -17.46 18.91 -10.09
N ASN A 181 -17.92 19.59 -11.14
CA ASN A 181 -18.55 18.98 -12.31
C ASN A 181 -17.57 18.80 -13.48
N ALA A 182 -16.26 19.01 -13.28
CA ALA A 182 -15.27 18.74 -14.33
C ALA A 182 -15.09 17.22 -14.53
N PRO A 183 -14.81 16.75 -15.76
CA PRO A 183 -14.71 15.31 -16.05
C PRO A 183 -13.72 14.54 -15.16
N ALA A 184 -12.61 15.16 -14.74
CA ALA A 184 -11.58 14.52 -13.92
C ALA A 184 -11.79 14.66 -12.39
N ALA A 185 -12.82 15.40 -11.95
CA ALA A 185 -13.11 15.63 -10.53
C ALA A 185 -13.56 14.37 -9.77
N VAL A 186 -13.93 13.31 -10.49
CA VAL A 186 -14.44 12.05 -9.91
C VAL A 186 -13.42 11.35 -9.01
N VAL A 187 -12.12 11.39 -9.35
CA VAL A 187 -11.08 10.67 -8.61
C VAL A 187 -10.95 11.16 -7.16
N PRO A 188 -10.72 12.46 -6.88
CA PRO A 188 -10.61 12.94 -5.50
C PRO A 188 -11.92 12.79 -4.72
N ILE A 189 -13.08 13.07 -5.33
CA ILE A 189 -14.40 12.95 -4.67
C ILE A 189 -14.63 11.49 -4.24
N ARG A 190 -14.43 10.53 -5.16
CA ARG A 190 -14.55 9.10 -4.88
C ARG A 190 -13.53 8.63 -3.84
N THR A 191 -12.32 9.21 -3.86
CA THR A 191 -11.28 8.87 -2.87
C THR A 191 -11.70 9.29 -1.46
N ILE A 192 -12.12 10.55 -1.28
CA ILE A 192 -12.54 11.06 0.04
C ILE A 192 -13.75 10.27 0.55
N HIS A 193 -14.74 10.05 -0.33
CA HIS A 193 -15.91 9.24 -0.01
C HIS A 193 -15.54 7.82 0.44
N ASN A 194 -14.71 7.11 -0.33
CA ASN A 194 -14.35 5.73 -0.03
C ASN A 194 -13.45 5.60 1.22
N ILE A 195 -12.66 6.63 1.54
CA ILE A 195 -11.93 6.65 2.81
C ILE A 195 -12.92 6.72 3.97
N ALA A 196 -13.99 7.52 3.88
CA ALA A 196 -15.03 7.56 4.91
C ALA A 196 -15.77 6.22 5.08
N LEU A 197 -15.80 5.37 4.04
CA LEU A 197 -16.33 4.00 4.09
C LEU A 197 -15.33 2.96 4.66
N ASN A 198 -14.16 3.37 5.16
CA ASN A 198 -13.21 2.41 5.73
C ASN A 198 -13.83 1.66 6.93
N PRO A 199 -13.76 0.31 6.97
CA PRO A 199 -14.38 -0.48 8.05
C PRO A 199 -13.92 -0.09 9.47
N ASN A 200 -12.73 0.49 9.60
CA ASN A 200 -12.20 0.93 10.89
C ASN A 200 -12.96 2.16 11.47
N PHE A 201 -13.72 2.89 10.65
CA PHE A 201 -14.55 4.00 11.13
C PHE A 201 -15.93 3.58 11.65
N GLY A 202 -16.27 2.30 11.53
CA GLY A 202 -17.50 1.77 12.12
C GLY A 202 -18.81 2.26 11.49
N GLY A 203 -18.75 2.97 10.36
CA GLY A 203 -19.90 3.69 9.82
C GLY A 203 -20.30 4.94 10.61
N GLU A 204 -19.49 5.36 11.60
CA GLU A 204 -19.74 6.54 12.44
C GLU A 204 -18.69 7.62 12.11
N VAL A 205 -18.80 8.15 10.88
CA VAL A 205 -17.99 9.29 10.43
C VAL A 205 -18.69 10.60 10.74
N MET A 206 -17.90 11.60 11.11
CA MET A 206 -18.32 12.98 11.32
C MET A 206 -17.85 13.85 10.15
N VAL A 207 -18.68 14.77 9.67
CA VAL A 207 -18.33 15.67 8.57
C VAL A 207 -18.24 17.11 9.07
N ILE A 208 -17.13 17.79 8.81
CA ILE A 208 -16.95 19.21 9.12
C ILE A 208 -16.83 20.00 7.81
N GLY A 209 -17.74 20.95 7.62
CA GLY A 209 -17.75 21.87 6.49
C GLY A 209 -17.58 23.32 6.92
N LEU A 210 -17.18 24.18 5.98
CA LEU A 210 -17.09 25.61 6.27
C LEU A 210 -18.47 26.25 6.16
N GLY A 211 -19.26 25.87 5.15
CA GLY A 211 -20.59 26.40 4.83
C GLY A 211 -20.66 27.17 3.49
N CYS A 212 -19.51 27.53 2.91
CA CYS A 212 -19.43 28.27 1.64
C CYS A 212 -18.76 27.49 0.49
N GLU A 213 -18.37 26.24 0.73
CA GLU A 213 -17.73 25.38 -0.25
C GLU A 213 -18.65 24.98 -1.41
N LYS A 214 -18.07 24.65 -2.56
CA LYS A 214 -18.86 24.12 -3.68
C LYS A 214 -19.19 22.63 -3.48
N LEU A 215 -18.34 21.90 -2.76
CA LEU A 215 -18.56 20.48 -2.45
C LEU A 215 -19.26 20.40 -1.11
N GLN A 216 -20.58 20.52 -1.14
CA GLN A 216 -21.37 20.46 0.08
C GLN A 216 -21.25 19.07 0.75
N PRO A 217 -21.17 18.98 2.09
CA PRO A 217 -21.11 17.73 2.84
C PRO A 217 -22.13 16.68 2.37
N GLU A 218 -23.36 17.09 2.08
CA GLU A 218 -24.44 16.20 1.65
C GLU A 218 -24.12 15.53 0.31
N ARG A 219 -23.45 16.26 -0.59
CA ARG A 219 -23.01 15.71 -1.89
C ARG A 219 -21.88 14.71 -1.73
N LEU A 220 -21.01 14.89 -0.72
CA LEU A 220 -20.01 13.88 -0.38
C LEU A 220 -20.70 12.60 0.13
N LEU A 221 -21.81 12.72 0.87
CA LEU A 221 -22.49 11.59 1.52
C LEU A 221 -23.47 10.84 0.61
N GLN A 222 -24.09 11.51 -0.38
CA GLN A 222 -25.09 10.92 -1.27
C GLN A 222 -24.54 9.81 -2.19
N GLY A 223 -23.22 9.74 -2.39
CA GLY A 223 -22.61 8.77 -3.30
C GLY A 223 -22.82 9.12 -4.79
N THR A 224 -22.43 8.20 -5.67
CA THR A 224 -22.62 8.26 -7.14
C THR A 224 -23.14 6.92 -7.65
N GLU A 225 -23.41 6.76 -8.95
CA GLU A 225 -23.84 5.45 -9.50
C GLU A 225 -22.90 4.30 -9.10
N ASP A 226 -21.59 4.56 -9.08
CA ASP A 226 -20.55 3.56 -8.72
C ASP A 226 -20.20 3.51 -7.22
N VAL A 227 -20.82 4.36 -6.38
CA VAL A 227 -20.38 4.58 -5.00
C VAL A 227 -21.59 4.65 -4.08
N LYS A 228 -21.70 3.70 -3.15
CA LYS A 228 -22.82 3.60 -2.19
C LYS A 228 -22.93 4.88 -1.37
N SER A 229 -24.15 5.31 -1.04
CA SER A 229 -24.35 6.43 -0.12
C SER A 229 -23.88 6.06 1.29
N ILE A 230 -23.39 7.06 2.03
CA ILE A 230 -23.06 6.92 3.45
C ILE A 230 -24.25 7.46 4.24
N PRO A 231 -24.95 6.61 5.02
CA PRO A 231 -26.08 7.05 5.83
C PRO A 231 -25.56 7.81 7.06
N VAL A 232 -25.35 9.11 6.89
CA VAL A 232 -24.92 9.99 7.98
C VAL A 232 -26.10 10.87 8.39
N ASP A 233 -26.42 10.85 9.68
CA ASP A 233 -27.42 11.74 10.27
C ASP A 233 -26.95 13.20 10.11
N SER A 234 -27.86 14.11 9.79
CA SER A 234 -27.56 15.54 9.67
C SER A 234 -26.94 16.09 10.95
N ALA A 235 -27.24 15.48 12.10
CA ALA A 235 -26.62 15.81 13.39
C ALA A 235 -25.12 15.47 13.49
N SER A 236 -24.55 14.78 12.50
CA SER A 236 -23.11 14.45 12.39
C SER A 236 -22.36 15.40 11.44
N ILE A 237 -23.08 16.34 10.83
CA ILE A 237 -22.52 17.38 9.96
C ILE A 237 -22.45 18.68 10.75
N VAL A 238 -21.25 19.27 10.82
CA VAL A 238 -21.02 20.56 11.49
C VAL A 238 -20.55 21.57 10.44
N SER A 239 -21.29 22.67 10.30
CA SER A 239 -20.97 23.79 9.41
C SER A 239 -20.43 24.97 10.21
N LEU A 240 -19.15 25.32 10.02
CA LEU A 240 -18.49 26.32 10.88
C LEU A 240 -19.04 27.75 10.69
N GLN A 241 -19.56 28.11 9.52
CA GLN A 241 -20.16 29.41 9.24
C GLN A 241 -21.69 29.46 9.46
N ASP A 242 -22.25 28.47 10.16
CA ASP A 242 -23.65 28.54 10.61
C ASP A 242 -23.85 29.74 11.56
N GLU A 243 -24.96 30.46 11.39
CA GLU A 243 -25.33 31.65 12.17
C GLU A 243 -25.43 31.36 13.69
N LYS A 244 -25.65 30.09 14.07
CA LYS A 244 -25.66 29.67 15.47
C LYS A 244 -24.31 29.84 16.18
N HIS A 245 -23.21 29.95 15.43
CA HIS A 245 -21.87 30.01 16.00
C HIS A 245 -21.42 31.44 16.31
N VAL A 246 -21.05 31.67 17.56
CA VAL A 246 -20.49 32.96 18.02
C VAL A 246 -19.00 32.79 18.31
N GLY A 247 -18.18 33.07 17.28
CA GLY A 247 -16.73 33.01 17.35
C GLY A 247 -16.13 31.60 17.34
N PHE A 248 -14.81 31.52 17.28
CA PHE A 248 -14.08 30.25 17.11
C PHE A 248 -14.36 29.23 18.23
N LYS A 249 -14.48 29.69 19.49
CA LYS A 249 -14.74 28.79 20.61
C LYS A 249 -16.09 28.08 20.49
N SER A 250 -17.14 28.81 20.10
CA SER A 250 -18.47 28.23 19.88
C SER A 250 -18.46 27.15 18.79
N MET A 251 -17.67 27.33 17.74
CA MET A 251 -17.49 26.32 16.69
C MET A 251 -16.80 25.06 17.23
N VAL A 252 -15.71 25.24 17.99
CA VAL A 252 -14.97 24.13 18.60
C VAL A 252 -15.85 23.36 19.59
N ASP A 253 -16.60 24.06 20.44
CA ASP A 253 -17.47 23.44 21.43
C ASP A 253 -18.57 22.58 20.77
N ASP A 254 -19.15 23.01 19.64
CA ASP A 254 -20.13 22.21 18.88
C ASP A 254 -19.48 20.95 18.27
N ILE A 255 -18.28 21.09 17.68
CA ILE A 255 -17.54 19.94 17.14
C ILE A 255 -17.26 18.92 18.25
N LEU A 256 -16.82 19.37 19.43
CA LEU A 256 -16.54 18.49 20.56
C LEU A 256 -17.81 17.80 21.07
N GLN A 257 -18.95 18.49 21.13
CA GLN A 257 -20.22 17.90 21.53
C GLN A 257 -20.69 16.81 20.54
N VAL A 258 -20.50 17.04 19.23
CA VAL A 258 -20.80 16.02 18.22
C VAL A 258 -19.84 14.84 18.34
N ALA A 259 -18.53 15.10 18.48
CA ALA A 259 -17.52 14.07 18.66
C ALA A 259 -17.81 13.19 19.89
N GLU A 260 -18.20 13.79 21.02
CA GLU A 260 -18.54 13.07 22.25
C GLU A 260 -19.69 12.07 22.05
N ARG A 261 -20.71 12.44 21.27
CA ARG A 261 -21.81 11.54 20.91
C ARG A 261 -21.34 10.33 20.09
N HIS A 262 -20.47 10.56 19.10
CA HIS A 262 -19.90 9.46 18.32
C HIS A 262 -18.97 8.57 19.15
N LEU A 263 -18.12 9.16 19.98
CA LEU A 263 -17.24 8.42 20.88
C LEU A 263 -18.03 7.55 21.86
N ALA A 264 -19.12 8.06 22.41
CA ALA A 264 -20.00 7.28 23.29
C ALA A 264 -20.59 6.04 22.60
N LYS A 265 -21.01 6.17 21.33
CA LYS A 265 -21.48 5.03 20.53
C LYS A 265 -20.35 4.05 20.20
N LEU A 266 -19.21 4.55 19.70
CA LEU A 266 -18.06 3.73 19.36
C LEU A 266 -17.55 2.97 20.57
N ASN A 267 -17.62 3.57 21.76
CA ASN A 267 -17.16 2.94 23.00
C ASN A 267 -18.03 1.75 23.45
N GLN A 268 -19.26 1.61 22.95
CA GLN A 268 -20.11 0.45 23.23
C GLN A 268 -19.74 -0.78 22.37
N ARG A 269 -18.91 -0.59 21.34
CA ARG A 269 -18.54 -1.66 20.41
C ARG A 269 -17.53 -2.60 21.05
N GLN A 270 -17.68 -3.89 20.75
CA GLN A 270 -16.77 -4.93 21.18
C GLN A 270 -16.28 -5.71 19.97
N ARG A 271 -15.13 -6.36 20.12
CA ARG A 271 -14.62 -7.27 19.09
C ARG A 271 -15.45 -8.55 19.10
N GLU A 272 -15.63 -9.10 17.92
CA GLU A 272 -16.24 -10.40 17.68
C GLU A 272 -15.26 -11.26 16.88
N THR A 273 -15.32 -12.57 17.10
CA THR A 273 -14.57 -13.54 16.30
C THR A 273 -15.12 -13.55 14.88
N CYS A 274 -14.33 -13.04 13.94
CA CYS A 274 -14.65 -12.93 12.53
C CYS A 274 -13.75 -13.86 11.69
N PRO A 275 -14.25 -14.42 10.57
CA PRO A 275 -13.40 -15.24 9.70
C PRO A 275 -12.32 -14.38 9.05
N ALA A 276 -11.13 -14.94 8.85
CA ALA A 276 -10.01 -14.25 8.21
C ALA A 276 -10.29 -13.81 6.75
N SER A 277 -11.37 -14.31 6.15
CA SER A 277 -11.87 -13.88 4.84
C SER A 277 -12.33 -12.41 4.80
N GLU A 278 -12.64 -11.81 5.95
CA GLU A 278 -13.06 -10.40 6.03
C GLU A 278 -11.87 -9.42 6.05
N LEU A 279 -10.63 -9.92 6.15
CA LEU A 279 -9.44 -9.06 6.17
C LEU A 279 -9.11 -8.50 4.78
N VAL A 280 -8.94 -7.19 4.71
CA VAL A 280 -8.40 -6.49 3.54
C VAL A 280 -6.98 -6.01 3.84
N VAL A 281 -5.99 -6.70 3.26
CA VAL A 281 -4.56 -6.41 3.50
C VAL A 281 -3.96 -5.70 2.29
N GLY A 282 -3.52 -4.45 2.49
CA GLY A 282 -2.74 -3.70 1.50
C GLY A 282 -1.24 -3.96 1.65
N MET A 283 -0.51 -4.05 0.54
CA MET A 283 0.95 -4.18 0.53
C MET A 283 1.55 -3.05 -0.31
N GLN A 284 2.60 -2.41 0.21
CA GLN A 284 3.35 -1.34 -0.46
C GLN A 284 4.85 -1.47 -0.19
N CYS A 285 5.67 -0.98 -1.12
CA CYS A 285 7.10 -0.82 -0.93
C CYS A 285 7.38 0.54 -0.27
N GLY A 286 8.40 0.59 0.59
CA GLY A 286 8.91 1.85 1.18
C GLY A 286 10.08 2.40 0.35
N GLY A 287 11.30 2.21 0.83
CA GLY A 287 12.51 2.49 0.04
C GLY A 287 12.97 1.25 -0.73
N SER A 288 13.23 1.41 -2.03
CA SER A 288 13.80 0.35 -2.87
C SER A 288 15.25 0.05 -2.48
N ASP A 289 15.58 -1.23 -2.27
CA ASP A 289 16.96 -1.67 -2.05
C ASP A 289 17.17 -3.11 -2.59
N ALA A 290 18.44 -3.46 -2.83
CA ALA A 290 18.90 -4.62 -3.57
C ALA A 290 18.49 -5.97 -2.98
N PHE A 291 18.11 -6.01 -1.69
CA PHE A 291 17.77 -7.22 -0.93
C PHE A 291 16.26 -7.47 -0.74
N PHE A 292 15.42 -6.48 -1.07
CA PHE A 292 14.06 -6.37 -0.55
C PHE A 292 13.10 -7.53 -0.91
N ARG A 293 13.31 -8.23 -2.03
CA ARG A 293 12.36 -9.28 -2.43
C ARG A 293 12.41 -10.56 -1.57
N ARG A 294 13.48 -10.81 -0.80
CA ARG A 294 13.60 -12.06 -0.01
C ARG A 294 13.67 -11.83 1.50
N ASP A 295 14.30 -10.77 1.96
CA ASP A 295 14.53 -10.56 3.40
C ASP A 295 13.24 -10.23 4.19
N ARG A 296 12.21 -9.71 3.50
CA ARG A 296 10.92 -9.33 4.11
C ARG A 296 9.72 -10.18 3.69
N GLN A 297 9.91 -11.19 2.84
CA GLN A 297 8.92 -12.24 2.60
C GLN A 297 9.37 -13.62 3.16
N PRO A 298 9.73 -13.76 4.45
CA PRO A 298 9.92 -15.08 5.03
C PRO A 298 8.54 -15.63 5.47
N GLY A 299 8.04 -16.64 4.76
CA GLY A 299 7.06 -17.58 5.33
C GLY A 299 5.70 -17.63 4.64
N GLY A 300 5.41 -18.79 4.05
CA GLY A 300 4.05 -19.27 3.74
C GLY A 300 3.35 -18.56 2.56
N ARG A 301 2.84 -19.34 1.60
CA ARG A 301 1.82 -18.83 0.67
C ARG A 301 0.48 -18.68 1.40
N LEU A 302 0.39 -17.75 2.34
CA LEU A 302 -0.91 -17.28 2.83
C LEU A 302 -1.47 -16.33 1.78
N ARG A 303 -2.11 -16.88 0.75
CA ARG A 303 -3.01 -16.08 -0.09
C ARG A 303 -4.31 -15.92 0.67
N VAL A 304 -4.40 -14.88 1.49
CA VAL A 304 -5.71 -14.29 1.80
C VAL A 304 -6.30 -13.92 0.44
N ARG A 305 -7.53 -14.32 0.13
CA ARG A 305 -8.24 -13.83 -1.08
C ARG A 305 -8.11 -12.31 -1.07
N PRO A 306 -7.35 -11.71 -2.00
CA PRO A 306 -7.16 -10.28 -1.94
C PRO A 306 -8.47 -9.65 -2.40
N ALA A 307 -9.23 -9.08 -1.47
CA ALA A 307 -10.09 -7.94 -1.79
C ALA A 307 -9.25 -6.65 -1.95
N GLY A 308 -7.92 -6.72 -1.77
CA GLY A 308 -6.99 -5.60 -1.84
C GLY A 308 -6.05 -5.64 -3.05
N ALA A 309 -5.87 -4.50 -3.71
CA ALA A 309 -4.92 -4.31 -4.80
C ALA A 309 -3.48 -4.12 -4.27
N LEU A 310 -2.50 -4.69 -4.97
CA LEU A 310 -1.12 -4.22 -4.91
C LEU A 310 -1.06 -2.84 -5.56
N ARG A 311 -0.47 -1.84 -4.89
CA ARG A 311 -0.32 -0.48 -5.43
C ARG A 311 1.15 -0.11 -5.51
N GLY A 312 1.56 0.40 -6.66
CA GLY A 312 2.94 0.77 -6.97
C GLY A 312 3.17 0.91 -8.48
N ASP A 313 2.32 1.67 -9.17
CA ASP A 313 2.31 1.71 -10.64
C ASP A 313 3.69 2.06 -11.21
N GLY A 314 4.37 3.06 -10.62
CA GLY A 314 5.75 3.42 -10.99
C GLY A 314 6.77 2.29 -10.82
N ASP A 315 6.62 1.46 -9.79
CA ASP A 315 7.56 0.38 -9.46
C ASP A 315 7.32 -0.90 -10.28
N VAL A 316 6.13 -1.06 -10.88
CA VAL A 316 5.70 -2.28 -11.59
C VAL A 316 5.76 -2.11 -13.11
N LEU A 317 5.71 -0.88 -13.64
CA LEU A 317 5.70 -0.59 -15.09
C LEU A 317 6.83 -1.26 -15.89
N GLY A 318 8.03 -1.38 -15.31
CA GLY A 318 9.15 -2.08 -15.94
C GLY A 318 8.99 -3.61 -16.04
N SER A 319 7.90 -4.16 -15.49
CA SER A 319 7.67 -5.60 -15.31
C SER A 319 6.24 -6.03 -15.66
N ASP A 320 5.55 -5.32 -16.56
CA ASP A 320 4.11 -5.46 -16.84
C ASP A 320 3.65 -6.78 -17.51
N ARG A 321 4.43 -7.85 -17.34
CA ARG A 321 4.03 -9.24 -17.63
C ARG A 321 3.06 -9.81 -16.59
N SER A 322 2.62 -9.00 -15.61
CA SER A 322 1.57 -9.35 -14.64
C SER A 322 0.25 -9.76 -15.33
N THR A 323 0.01 -9.20 -16.52
CA THR A 323 -1.03 -9.53 -17.51
C THR A 323 -1.21 -11.03 -17.75
N ARG A 324 -0.14 -11.83 -17.72
CA ARG A 324 -0.21 -13.29 -17.94
C ARG A 324 -0.93 -14.04 -16.84
N ARG A 325 -1.00 -13.48 -15.63
CA ARG A 325 -1.60 -14.09 -14.43
C ARG A 325 -3.01 -13.59 -14.13
N HIS A 326 -3.58 -12.75 -15.01
CA HIS A 326 -4.97 -12.33 -14.89
C HIS A 326 -5.90 -13.53 -14.95
N SER A 327 -7.00 -13.49 -14.19
CA SER A 327 -8.02 -14.56 -14.19
C SER A 327 -8.78 -14.66 -15.52
N SER A 328 -8.90 -13.53 -16.24
CA SER A 328 -9.60 -13.41 -17.52
C SER A 328 -8.95 -12.33 -18.40
N VAL A 329 -9.39 -12.27 -19.67
CA VAL A 329 -8.96 -11.25 -20.65
C VAL A 329 -9.61 -9.89 -20.35
N ASP A 330 -10.77 -9.88 -19.72
CA ASP A 330 -11.45 -8.70 -19.18
C ASP A 330 -11.74 -8.92 -17.69
N PRO A 331 -10.85 -8.46 -16.79
CA PRO A 331 -11.04 -8.60 -15.34
C PRO A 331 -12.00 -7.56 -14.76
N ALA A 332 -12.47 -6.58 -15.55
CA ALA A 332 -13.37 -5.53 -15.10
C ALA A 332 -14.85 -5.77 -15.47
N GLY A 333 -15.12 -6.88 -16.17
CA GLY A 333 -16.45 -7.24 -16.69
C GLY A 333 -17.26 -8.24 -15.85
N ASP A 334 -16.79 -8.62 -14.65
CA ASP A 334 -17.51 -9.46 -13.68
C ASP A 334 -17.84 -8.67 -12.40
#